data_AF-A0A1Y3BTL6-F1
#
_entry.id   AF-A0A1Y3BTL6-F1
#
_cell.length_a   1.000
_cell.length_b   1.000
_cell.length_c   1.000
_cell.angle_alpha   90.00
_cell.angle_beta   90.00
_cell.angle_gamma   90.00
#
_symmetry.space_group_name_H-M   'P 1'
#
loop_
_entity.id
_entity.type
_entity.pdbx_description
1 polymer ?
#
loop_
_entity_poly.entity_id
_entity_poly.type
_entity_poly.pdbx_seq_one_letter_code
_entity_poly.pdbx_strand_id
1 'polypeptide(L)'
;MNIFRAYNRVMIGHPIKTQCITNAFLVATGDIIAQKLIEKQPELIVKRTAKFAMFGLVYIGPCISLWYRFLDRSFGRSKQILLKPWQKMIIDQSTFSPAINFFALPILGLMNRKSMDKIVENISDNYVDIMIASYKIWPAVQIANFYLIPLNYRYLP
;
A
#
# COMPACT_ATOMS: atom_id res chain seq x y z
N MET A 1 10.41 4.17 -27.77
CA MET A 1 9.45 3.23 -27.13
C MET A 1 8.93 3.89 -25.87
N ASN A 2 7.65 4.26 -25.79
CA ASN A 2 7.09 4.98 -24.63
C ASN A 2 7.24 4.14 -23.36
N ILE A 3 7.88 4.69 -22.32
CA ILE A 3 8.08 4.05 -21.01
C ILE A 3 6.77 3.49 -20.47
N PHE A 4 5.67 4.24 -20.63
CA PHE A 4 4.32 3.82 -20.27
C PHE A 4 3.86 2.52 -20.96
N ARG A 5 4.16 2.36 -22.26
CA ARG A 5 3.81 1.14 -23.03
C ARG A 5 4.66 -0.05 -22.62
N ALA A 6 5.94 0.17 -22.30
CA ALA A 6 6.83 -0.88 -21.81
C ALA A 6 6.40 -1.38 -20.42
N TYR A 7 6.10 -0.46 -19.51
CA TYR A 7 5.56 -0.77 -18.19
C TYR A 7 4.24 -1.54 -18.25
N ASN A 8 3.29 -1.09 -19.09
CA ASN A 8 2.02 -1.80 -19.26
C ASN A 8 2.20 -3.23 -19.79
N ARG A 9 3.16 -3.45 -20.70
CA ARG A 9 3.46 -4.80 -21.22
C ARG A 9 3.95 -5.73 -20.12
N VAL A 10 4.86 -5.24 -19.26
CA VAL A 10 5.39 -6.03 -18.14
C VAL A 10 4.32 -6.28 -17.08
N MET A 11 3.48 -5.28 -16.80
CA MET A 11 2.39 -5.41 -15.84
C MET A 11 1.35 -6.45 -16.27
N ILE A 12 1.00 -6.51 -17.57
CA ILE A 12 0.05 -7.51 -18.07
C ILE A 12 0.65 -8.92 -17.97
N GLY A 13 1.93 -9.09 -18.29
CA GLY A 13 2.61 -10.39 -18.23
C GLY A 13 2.91 -10.87 -16.80
N HIS A 14 3.24 -9.96 -15.89
CA HIS A 14 3.65 -10.26 -14.52
C HIS A 14 3.06 -9.28 -13.50
N PRO A 15 1.73 -9.29 -13.29
CA PRO A 15 1.03 -8.25 -12.52
C PRO A 15 1.44 -8.19 -11.05
N ILE A 16 1.64 -9.33 -10.38
CA ILE A 16 2.04 -9.35 -8.96
C ILE A 16 3.48 -8.84 -8.81
N LYS A 17 4.41 -9.35 -9.61
CA LYS A 17 5.82 -8.94 -9.52
C LYS A 17 5.98 -7.45 -9.77
N THR A 18 5.28 -6.94 -10.78
CA THR A 18 5.28 -5.51 -11.11
C THR A 18 4.73 -4.69 -9.95
N GLN A 19 3.59 -5.09 -9.36
CA GLN A 19 3.03 -4.40 -8.20
C GLN A 19 3.97 -4.43 -6.99
N CYS A 20 4.60 -5.56 -6.67
CA CYS A 20 5.55 -5.63 -5.56
C CYS A 20 6.73 -4.69 -5.77
N ILE A 21 7.30 -4.66 -6.98
CA ILE A 21 8.42 -3.77 -7.32
C ILE A 21 7.98 -2.31 -7.26
N THR A 22 6.83 -1.95 -7.84
CA THR A 22 6.30 -0.58 -7.80
C THR A 22 6.07 -0.12 -6.35
N ASN A 23 5.48 -0.98 -5.50
CA ASN A 23 5.29 -0.66 -4.08
C ASN A 23 6.63 -0.51 -3.34
N ALA A 24 7.64 -1.33 -3.64
CA ALA A 24 8.98 -1.18 -3.09
C ALA A 24 9.58 0.20 -3.40
N PHE A 25 9.49 0.64 -4.66
CA PHE A 25 9.95 1.96 -5.08
C PHE A 25 9.15 3.09 -4.44
N LEU A 26 7.82 2.97 -4.38
CA LEU A 26 6.93 3.98 -3.80
C LEU A 26 7.27 4.21 -2.32
N VAL A 27 7.36 3.13 -1.55
CA VAL A 27 7.64 3.19 -0.11
C VAL A 27 9.06 3.66 0.17
N ALA A 28 10.04 3.25 -0.63
CA ALA A 28 11.42 3.75 -0.54
C ALA A 28 11.50 5.25 -0.85
N THR A 29 10.80 5.71 -1.88
CA THR A 29 10.78 7.14 -2.25
C THR A 29 10.09 7.97 -1.18
N GLY A 30 8.97 7.48 -0.63
CA GLY A 30 8.29 8.11 0.50
C GLY A 30 9.20 8.26 1.71
N ASP A 31 10.02 7.24 2.00
CA ASP A 31 11.00 7.31 3.08
C ASP A 31 12.13 8.32 2.79
N ILE A 32 12.66 8.38 1.57
CA ILE A 32 13.66 9.40 1.18
C ILE A 32 13.09 10.82 1.36
N ILE A 33 11.84 11.03 0.92
CA ILE A 33 11.13 12.31 1.07
C ILE A 33 10.95 12.64 2.55
N ALA A 34 10.52 11.69 3.38
CA ALA A 34 10.37 11.89 4.82
C ALA A 34 11.71 12.25 5.47
N GLN A 35 12.78 11.53 5.17
CA GLN A 35 14.11 11.80 5.71
C GLN A 35 14.63 13.20 5.33
N LYS A 36 14.45 13.61 4.08
CA LYS A 36 15.02 14.87 3.56
C LYS A 36 14.14 16.10 3.80
N LEU A 37 12.83 15.99 3.62
CA LEU A 37 11.93 17.15 3.67
C LEU A 37 11.25 17.31 5.03
N ILE A 38 10.95 16.21 5.73
CA ILE A 38 10.25 16.25 7.02
C ILE A 38 11.27 16.27 8.16
N GLU A 39 12.16 15.27 8.20
CA GLU A 39 13.15 15.12 9.27
C GLU A 39 14.41 15.96 9.05
N LYS A 40 14.61 16.49 7.84
CA LYS A 40 15.76 17.32 7.43
C LYS A 40 17.11 16.67 7.78
N GLN A 41 17.21 15.34 7.61
CA GLN A 41 18.43 14.60 7.91
C GLN A 41 19.58 15.04 6.98
N PRO A 42 20.76 15.37 7.53
CA PRO A 42 21.90 15.86 6.75
C PRO A 42 22.36 14.79 5.74
N GLU A 43 22.43 13.54 6.17
CA GLU A 43 22.77 12.40 5.33
C GLU A 43 21.58 11.46 5.15
N LEU A 44 21.52 10.80 3.99
CA LEU A 44 20.48 9.80 3.73
C LEU A 44 20.82 8.50 4.45
N ILE A 45 19.91 8.01 5.29
CA ILE A 45 20.06 6.74 5.99
C ILE A 45 19.64 5.61 5.03
N VAL A 46 20.57 5.19 4.17
CA VAL A 46 20.33 4.17 3.12
C VAL A 46 19.80 2.85 3.71
N LYS A 47 20.29 2.44 4.88
CA LYS A 47 19.81 1.23 5.57
C LYS A 47 18.32 1.29 5.91
N ARG A 48 17.81 2.48 6.26
CA ARG A 48 16.39 2.69 6.55
C ARG A 48 15.57 2.62 5.27
N THR A 49 16.01 3.29 4.21
CA THR A 49 15.35 3.23 2.91
C THR A 49 15.32 1.81 2.35
N ALA A 50 16.38 1.03 2.51
CA ALA A 50 16.40 -0.38 2.12
C ALA A 50 15.38 -1.23 2.90
N LYS A 51 15.19 -0.98 4.21
CA LYS A 51 14.15 -1.62 5.00
C LYS A 51 12.75 -1.26 4.47
N PHE A 52 12.50 0.02 4.20
CA PHE A 52 11.23 0.48 3.64
C PHE A 52 10.96 -0.10 2.23
N ALA A 53 11.99 -0.20 1.38
CA ALA A 53 11.90 -0.87 0.10
C ALA A 53 11.52 -2.35 0.25
N MET A 54 12.18 -3.08 1.16
CA MET A 54 11.89 -4.48 1.45
C MET A 54 10.47 -4.65 2.01
N PHE A 55 10.04 -3.76 2.89
CA PHE A 55 8.68 -3.73 3.43
C PHE A 55 7.64 -3.52 2.31
N GLY A 56 7.91 -2.60 1.38
CA GLY A 56 7.09 -2.40 0.18
C GLY A 56 7.02 -3.65 -0.71
N LEU A 57 8.16 -4.31 -0.91
CA LEU A 57 8.31 -5.47 -1.80
C LEU A 57 7.63 -6.74 -1.26
N VAL A 58 7.85 -7.04 0.02
CA VAL A 58 7.52 -8.34 0.63
C VAL A 58 6.19 -8.32 1.35
N TYR A 59 5.78 -7.16 1.88
CA TYR A 59 4.55 -7.05 2.66
C TYR A 59 3.46 -6.27 1.90
N ILE A 60 3.69 -4.98 1.63
CA ILE A 60 2.66 -4.11 1.03
C ILE A 60 2.24 -4.62 -0.35
N GLY A 61 3.21 -4.89 -1.22
CA GLY A 61 2.98 -5.35 -2.59
C GLY A 61 2.09 -6.58 -2.70
N PRO A 62 2.44 -7.70 -2.03
CA PRO A 62 1.60 -8.90 -2.03
C PRO A 62 0.22 -8.68 -1.40
N CYS A 63 0.14 -8.00 -0.25
CA CYS A 63 -1.14 -7.74 0.43
C CYS A 63 -2.10 -6.94 -0.46
N ILE A 64 -1.63 -5.85 -1.05
CA ILE A 64 -2.43 -5.02 -1.97
C ILE A 64 -2.81 -5.81 -3.23
N SER A 65 -1.87 -6.56 -3.82
CA SER A 65 -2.11 -7.36 -5.02
C SER A 65 -3.19 -8.41 -4.81
N LEU A 66 -3.15 -9.10 -3.66
CA LEU A 66 -4.12 -10.12 -3.29
C LEU A 66 -5.49 -9.49 -2.98
N TRP A 67 -5.51 -8.36 -2.29
CA TRP A 67 -6.74 -7.64 -1.96
C TRP A 67 -7.48 -7.14 -3.19
N TYR A 68 -6.79 -6.50 -4.14
CA TYR A 68 -7.43 -6.06 -5.39
C TYR A 68 -7.97 -7.21 -6.22
N ARG A 69 -7.28 -8.36 -6.24
CA ARG A 69 -7.80 -9.58 -6.88
C ARG A 69 -9.04 -10.12 -6.17
N PHE A 70 -9.08 -10.06 -4.84
CA PHE A 70 -10.26 -10.42 -4.08
C PHE A 70 -11.43 -9.49 -4.40
N LEU A 71 -11.22 -8.17 -4.39
CA LEU A 71 -12.26 -7.20 -4.75
C LEU A 71 -12.78 -7.39 -6.17
N ASP A 72 -11.91 -7.73 -7.12
CA ASP A 72 -12.30 -8.00 -8.50
C ASP A 72 -13.08 -9.32 -8.65
N ARG A 73 -12.64 -10.39 -7.98
CA ARG A 73 -13.35 -11.68 -7.97
C ARG A 73 -14.71 -11.62 -7.26
N SER A 74 -14.81 -10.81 -6.21
CA SER A 74 -16.03 -10.68 -5.40
C SER A 74 -17.04 -9.71 -6.01
N PHE A 75 -16.56 -8.64 -6.68
CA PHE A 75 -17.40 -7.51 -7.11
C PHE A 75 -17.13 -7.04 -8.56
N GLY A 76 -16.58 -7.89 -9.41
CA GLY A 76 -16.28 -7.62 -10.82
C GLY A 76 -17.53 -7.62 -11.71
N ARG A 77 -17.40 -7.07 -12.94
CA ARG A 77 -18.50 -6.84 -13.90
C ARG A 77 -19.28 -8.10 -14.33
N SER A 78 -18.71 -9.29 -14.15
CA SER A 78 -19.33 -10.57 -14.53
C SER A 78 -20.29 -11.15 -13.46
N LYS A 79 -20.48 -10.47 -12.32
CA LYS A 79 -21.32 -10.97 -11.22
C LYS A 79 -22.60 -10.15 -11.04
N GLN A 80 -23.64 -10.81 -10.51
CA GLN A 80 -24.97 -10.24 -10.22
C GLN A 80 -24.94 -9.02 -9.28
N ILE A 81 -23.85 -8.80 -8.51
CA ILE A 81 -23.71 -7.68 -7.57
C ILE A 81 -22.67 -6.69 -8.10
N LEU A 82 -23.14 -5.65 -8.80
CA LEU A 82 -22.33 -4.52 -9.23
C LEU A 82 -22.22 -3.49 -8.10
N LEU A 83 -21.21 -3.62 -7.24
CA LEU A 83 -20.92 -2.59 -6.25
C LEU A 83 -20.41 -1.30 -6.92
N LYS A 84 -20.98 -0.16 -6.51
CA LYS A 84 -20.51 1.17 -6.88
C LYS A 84 -19.10 1.41 -6.30
N PRO A 85 -18.26 2.24 -6.93
CA PRO A 85 -16.91 2.57 -6.44
C PRO A 85 -16.82 2.95 -4.96
N TRP A 86 -17.77 3.76 -4.47
CA TRP A 86 -17.81 4.15 -3.07
C TRP A 86 -18.11 2.99 -2.11
N GLN A 87 -18.89 1.98 -2.53
CA GLN A 87 -19.14 0.79 -1.71
C GLN A 87 -17.87 -0.06 -1.58
N LYS A 88 -17.11 -0.19 -2.67
CA LYS A 88 -15.80 -0.86 -2.64
C LYS A 88 -14.82 -0.12 -1.73
N MET A 89 -14.83 1.21 -1.77
CA MET A 89 -14.04 2.04 -0.86
C MET A 89 -14.46 1.83 0.60
N ILE A 90 -15.76 1.76 0.91
CA ILE A 90 -16.20 1.51 2.29
C ILE A 90 -15.69 0.15 2.78
N ILE A 91 -15.82 -0.89 1.95
CA ILE A 91 -15.34 -2.24 2.30
C ILE A 91 -13.82 -2.23 2.50
N ASP A 92 -13.08 -1.58 1.60
CA ASP A 92 -11.63 -1.42 1.70
C ASP A 92 -11.21 -0.72 2.98
N GLN A 93 -11.83 0.41 3.29
CA GLN A 93 -11.51 1.21 4.46
C GLN A 93 -11.99 0.56 5.77
N SER A 94 -13.03 -0.28 5.76
CA SER A 94 -13.53 -0.95 6.97
C SER A 94 -12.86 -2.29 7.28
N THR A 95 -12.25 -2.94 6.28
CA THR A 95 -11.67 -4.28 6.44
C THR A 95 -10.17 -4.32 6.17
N PHE A 96 -9.77 -3.93 4.96
CA PHE A 96 -8.39 -4.08 4.52
C PHE A 96 -7.48 -3.02 5.15
N SER A 97 -7.87 -1.74 5.12
CA SER A 97 -7.08 -0.64 5.67
C SER A 97 -6.75 -0.85 7.18
N PRO A 98 -7.69 -1.24 8.05
CA PRO A 98 -7.39 -1.59 9.44
C PRO A 98 -6.43 -2.77 9.55
N ALA A 99 -6.70 -3.85 8.82
CA ALA A 99 -5.89 -5.06 8.90
C ALA A 99 -4.44 -4.83 8.44
N ILE A 100 -4.23 -4.18 7.28
CA ILE A 100 -2.89 -3.93 6.75
C ILE A 100 -2.09 -3.01 7.67
N ASN A 101 -2.72 -2.00 8.28
CA ASN A 101 -2.03 -1.09 9.20
C ASN A 101 -1.74 -1.76 10.54
N PHE A 102 -2.65 -2.60 11.06
CA PHE A 102 -2.44 -3.32 12.31
C PHE A 102 -1.25 -4.27 12.21
N PHE A 103 -1.16 -5.06 11.15
CA PHE A 103 -0.05 -5.99 10.95
C PHE A 103 1.25 -5.30 10.50
N ALA A 104 1.19 -4.12 9.87
CA ALA A 104 2.36 -3.33 9.52
C ALA A 104 3.20 -2.94 10.75
N LEU A 105 2.55 -2.57 11.86
CA LEU A 105 3.22 -2.05 13.05
C LEU A 105 4.18 -3.07 13.71
N PRO A 106 3.76 -4.32 14.01
CA PRO A 106 4.68 -5.37 14.47
C PRO A 106 5.82 -5.64 13.50
N ILE A 107 5.54 -5.71 12.19
CA ILE A 107 6.56 -6.00 11.18
C ILE A 107 7.64 -4.92 11.19
N LEU A 108 7.24 -3.64 11.17
CA LEU A 108 8.16 -2.52 11.25
C LEU A 108 8.91 -2.48 12.59
N GLY A 109 8.25 -2.84 13.68
CA GLY A 109 8.86 -2.96 15.01
C GLY A 109 9.98 -3.99 15.05
N LEU A 110 9.72 -5.20 14.52
CA LEU A 110 10.68 -6.30 14.43
C LEU A 110 11.83 -5.95 13.48
N MET A 111 11.55 -5.33 12.32
CA MET A 111 12.58 -4.86 11.39
C MET A 111 13.51 -3.81 12.01
N ASN A 112 13.01 -3.06 12.99
CA ASN A 112 13.78 -2.10 13.77
C ASN A 112 14.35 -2.67 15.07
N ARG A 113 14.26 -3.99 15.28
CA ARG A 113 14.77 -4.71 16.45
C ARG A 113 14.23 -4.16 17.77
N LYS A 114 12.99 -3.67 17.79
CA LYS A 114 12.29 -3.28 19.01
C LYS A 114 11.91 -4.53 19.82
N SER A 115 11.85 -4.41 21.15
CA SER A 115 11.30 -5.46 22.02
C SER A 115 9.79 -5.60 21.82
N MET A 116 9.23 -6.76 22.16
CA MET A 116 7.79 -7.01 22.00
C MET A 116 6.95 -6.01 22.81
N ASP A 117 7.38 -5.67 24.03
CA ASP A 117 6.68 -4.69 24.86
C ASP A 117 6.59 -3.33 24.18
N LYS A 118 7.70 -2.85 23.58
CA LYS A 118 7.74 -1.59 22.83
C LYS A 118 6.91 -1.64 21.55
N ILE A 119 6.73 -2.81 20.97
CA ILE A 119 5.86 -2.99 19.79
C ILE A 119 4.40 -2.86 20.20
N VAL A 120 4.01 -3.53 21.30
CA VAL A 120 2.64 -3.50 21.83
C VAL A 120 2.28 -2.07 22.28
N GLU A 121 3.18 -1.41 23.00
CA GLU A 121 3.05 0.01 23.39
C GLU A 121 2.85 0.90 22.15
N ASN A 122 3.72 0.77 21.15
CA ASN A 122 3.62 1.54 19.92
C ASN A 122 2.29 1.32 19.16
N ILE A 123 1.74 0.10 19.21
CA ILE A 123 0.42 -0.20 18.61
C ILE A 123 -0.68 0.49 19.41
N SER A 124 -0.67 0.35 20.74
CA SER A 124 -1.64 1.00 21.61
C SER A 124 -1.68 2.51 21.40
N ASP A 125 -0.51 3.14 21.31
CA ASP A 125 -0.40 4.59 21.30
C ASP A 125 -0.64 5.19 19.91
N ASN A 126 -0.18 4.54 18.85
CA ASN A 126 -0.13 5.16 17.52
C ASN A 126 -1.12 4.57 16.51
N TYR A 127 -1.75 3.42 16.78
CA TYR A 127 -2.61 2.77 15.79
C TYR A 127 -3.80 3.66 15.39
N VAL A 128 -4.45 4.30 16.37
CA VAL A 128 -5.59 5.20 16.10
C VAL A 128 -5.15 6.39 15.25
N ASP A 129 -4.01 7.00 15.56
CA ASP A 129 -3.49 8.13 14.79
C ASP A 129 -3.12 7.74 13.36
N ILE A 130 -2.53 6.56 13.18
CA ILE A 130 -2.23 5.99 11.85
C ILE A 130 -3.52 5.77 11.06
N MET A 131 -4.56 5.24 11.69
CA MET A 131 -5.86 5.04 11.05
C MET A 131 -6.53 6.36 10.67
N ILE A 132 -6.51 7.37 11.55
CA ILE A 132 -7.03 8.70 11.25
C ILE A 132 -6.27 9.33 10.09
N ALA A 133 -4.93 9.25 10.09
CA ALA A 133 -4.11 9.74 8.99
C ALA A 133 -4.43 9.02 7.67
N SER A 134 -4.65 7.70 7.74
CA SER A 134 -5.03 6.89 6.59
C SER A 134 -6.36 7.36 5.98
N TYR A 135 -7.39 7.53 6.83
CA TYR A 135 -8.73 7.94 6.42
C TYR A 135 -8.84 9.37 5.90
N LYS A 136 -7.87 10.24 6.17
CA LYS A 136 -7.87 11.61 5.63
C LYS A 136 -7.60 11.67 4.12
N ILE A 137 -6.82 10.72 3.60
CA ILE A 137 -6.31 10.80 2.22
C ILE A 137 -6.80 9.62 1.39
N TRP A 138 -6.69 8.40 1.93
CA TRP A 138 -6.89 7.18 1.14
C TRP A 138 -8.31 6.96 0.62
N PRO A 139 -9.41 7.32 1.33
CA PRO A 139 -10.76 7.20 0.77
C PRO A 139 -10.93 7.93 -0.56
N ALA A 140 -10.39 9.15 -0.67
CA ALA A 140 -10.44 9.93 -1.90
C ALA A 140 -9.59 9.29 -3.01
N VAL A 141 -8.37 8.86 -2.67
CA VAL A 141 -7.47 8.15 -3.61
C VAL A 141 -8.12 6.86 -4.11
N GLN A 142 -8.79 6.11 -3.23
CA GLN A 142 -9.41 4.83 -3.55
C GLN A 142 -10.63 4.99 -4.45
N ILE A 143 -11.46 6.02 -4.21
CA ILE A 143 -12.55 6.38 -5.12
C ILE A 143 -12.00 6.77 -6.49
N ALA A 144 -10.94 7.60 -6.55
CA ALA A 144 -10.30 8.00 -7.79
C ALA A 144 -9.73 6.78 -8.55
N ASN A 145 -9.07 5.85 -7.85
CA ASN A 145 -8.56 4.61 -8.41
C ASN A 145 -9.70 3.79 -9.05
N PHE A 146 -10.82 3.61 -8.35
CA PHE A 146 -11.96 2.87 -8.88
C PHE A 146 -12.70 3.59 -10.02
N TYR A 147 -12.70 4.93 -10.07
CA TYR A 147 -13.40 5.69 -11.10
C TYR A 147 -12.56 5.87 -12.38
N LEU A 148 -11.29 6.23 -12.22
CA LEU A 148 -10.41 6.63 -13.33
C LEU A 148 -9.68 5.46 -13.97
N ILE A 149 -9.43 4.39 -13.22
CA ILE A 149 -8.63 3.27 -13.71
C ILE A 149 -9.58 2.16 -14.21
N PRO A 150 -9.57 1.83 -15.52
CA PRO A 150 -10.35 0.71 -16.06
C PRO A 150 -9.93 -0.59 -15.36
N LEU A 151 -10.86 -1.55 -15.23
CA LEU A 151 -10.62 -2.85 -14.55
C LEU A 151 -9.31 -3.54 -15.00
N ASN A 152 -8.96 -3.44 -16.28
CA ASN A 152 -7.74 -4.02 -16.86
C ASN A 152 -6.44 -3.37 -16.33
N TYR A 153 -6.53 -2.22 -15.69
CA TYR A 153 -5.41 -1.41 -15.16
C TYR A 153 -5.51 -1.13 -13.66
N ARG A 154 -6.56 -1.56 -12.94
CA ARG A 154 -6.75 -1.30 -11.47
C ARG A 154 -5.68 -1.92 -10.57
N TYR A 155 -4.74 -2.63 -11.16
CA TYR A 155 -3.52 -3.16 -10.55
C TYR A 155 -2.40 -2.12 -10.43
N LEU A 156 -2.64 -0.87 -10.82
CA LEU A 156 -1.70 0.23 -10.73
C LEU A 156 -1.79 0.88 -9.34
N PRO A 157 -0.70 0.88 -8.55
CA PRO A 157 -0.54 1.79 -7.43
C PRO A 157 -0.68 3.25 -7.88
#